data_AF-A0A1F8EF96-F1
#
_entry.id   AF-A0A1F8EF96-F1
#
_cell.length_a   1.000
_cell.length_b   1.000
_cell.length_c   1.000
_cell.angle_alpha   90.00
_cell.angle_beta   90.00
_cell.angle_gamma   90.00
#
_symmetry.space_group_name_H-M   'P 1'
#
loop_
_entity.id
_entity.type
_entity.pdbx_description
1 polymer ?
#
loop_
_entity_poly.entity_id
_entity_poly.type
_entity_poly.pdbx_seq_one_letter_code
_entity_poly.pdbx_strand_id
1 'polypeptide(L)'
;MVTIIFESHGTTTDNEKHLASGWADVELSELGIRQSKEMGQRYANDNFDAIFCSDLRRSYESAQVGFGGKFPVIRDVRLNECNYIERLYLGVRHLTRGLLLILSLDEVILL
;
A
#
# COMPACT_ATOMS: atom_id res chain seq x y z
N MET A 1 -6.13 -13.04 22.06
CA MET A 1 -6.30 -13.34 20.63
C MET A 1 -6.00 -12.04 19.90
N VAL A 2 -5.19 -12.08 18.85
CA VAL A 2 -4.85 -10.89 18.04
C VAL A 2 -5.58 -11.02 16.71
N THR A 3 -6.24 -9.96 16.28
CA THR A 3 -6.86 -9.88 14.95
C THR A 3 -5.94 -9.05 14.05
N ILE A 4 -5.70 -9.51 12.83
CA ILE A 4 -4.87 -8.81 11.85
C ILE A 4 -5.68 -8.69 10.58
N ILE A 5 -5.77 -7.48 10.04
CA ILE A 5 -6.45 -7.19 8.76
C ILE A 5 -5.42 -6.63 7.79
N PHE A 6 -5.44 -7.13 6.56
CA PHE A 6 -4.56 -6.68 5.48
C PHE A 6 -5.36 -5.89 4.45
N GLU A 7 -4.90 -4.69 4.14
CA GLU A 7 -5.38 -3.84 3.05
C GLU A 7 -4.21 -3.48 2.14
N SER A 8 -4.45 -3.36 0.83
CA SER A 8 -3.42 -2.86 -0.09
C SER A 8 -3.41 -1.33 -0.11
N HIS A 9 -2.27 -0.73 -0.45
CA HIS A 9 -2.25 0.70 -0.79
C HIS A 9 -3.18 1.00 -1.99
N GLY A 10 -3.65 2.24 -2.08
CA GLY A 10 -4.43 2.73 -3.20
C GLY A 10 -3.64 2.69 -4.52
N THR A 11 -4.35 2.68 -5.64
CA THR A 11 -3.74 2.69 -6.98
C THR A 11 -2.73 3.85 -7.14
N THR A 12 -1.54 3.54 -7.64
CA THR A 12 -0.49 4.55 -7.96
C THR A 12 -0.52 4.97 -9.43
N THR A 13 0.16 6.08 -9.75
CA THR A 13 0.33 6.54 -11.15
C THR A 13 1.10 5.54 -12.03
N ASP A 14 1.95 4.71 -11.44
CA ASP A 14 2.65 3.62 -12.14
C ASP A 14 1.74 2.41 -12.38
N ASN A 15 0.85 2.08 -11.43
CA ASN A 15 -0.11 0.99 -11.61
C ASN A 15 -1.05 1.26 -12.79
N GLU A 16 -1.46 2.52 -12.99
CA GLU A 16 -2.27 2.95 -14.14
C GLU A 16 -1.54 2.78 -15.48
N LYS A 17 -0.19 2.80 -15.46
CA LYS A 17 0.68 2.57 -16.61
C LYS A 17 1.16 1.12 -16.72
N HIS A 18 0.69 0.23 -15.84
CA HIS A 18 1.15 -1.16 -15.74
C HIS A 18 2.66 -1.30 -15.53
N LEU A 19 3.24 -0.38 -14.75
CA LEU A 19 4.64 -0.38 -14.35
C LEU A 19 4.80 -0.99 -12.96
N ALA A 20 5.92 -1.68 -12.74
CA ALA A 20 6.31 -2.21 -11.44
C ALA A 20 7.21 -1.18 -10.73
N SER A 21 6.73 -0.63 -9.61
CA SER A 21 7.42 0.45 -8.89
C SER A 21 8.48 -0.07 -7.92
N GLY A 22 8.21 -1.17 -7.21
CA GLY A 22 9.17 -1.72 -6.25
C GLY A 22 9.48 -0.69 -5.17
N TRP A 23 10.75 -0.38 -4.95
CA TRP A 23 11.14 0.63 -3.97
C TRP A 23 11.16 2.06 -4.52
N ALA A 24 10.72 2.27 -5.77
CA ALA A 24 10.50 3.62 -6.27
C ALA A 24 9.39 4.30 -5.48
N ASP A 25 9.65 5.53 -5.03
CA ASP A 25 8.73 6.30 -4.20
C ASP A 25 7.68 7.03 -5.06
N VAL A 26 6.71 6.25 -5.55
CA VAL A 26 5.64 6.73 -6.43
C VAL A 26 4.43 7.22 -5.64
N GLU A 27 3.71 8.18 -6.21
CA GLU A 27 2.51 8.75 -5.61
C GLU A 27 1.23 7.96 -5.94
N LEU A 28 0.23 8.12 -5.07
CA LEU A 28 -1.14 7.66 -5.37
C LEU A 28 -1.71 8.42 -6.56
N SER A 29 -2.48 7.73 -7.39
CA SER A 29 -3.32 8.40 -8.38
C SER A 29 -4.58 8.97 -7.73
N GLU A 30 -5.34 9.78 -8.46
CA GLU A 30 -6.65 10.26 -7.99
C GLU A 30 -7.60 9.10 -7.63
N LEU A 31 -7.51 7.99 -8.37
CA LEU A 31 -8.25 6.77 -8.05
C LEU A 31 -7.75 6.16 -6.73
N GLY A 32 -6.43 6.08 -6.53
CA GLY A 32 -5.85 5.60 -5.28
C GLY A 32 -6.30 6.40 -4.06
N ILE A 33 -6.34 7.73 -4.18
CA ILE A 33 -6.84 8.61 -3.11
C ILE A 33 -8.31 8.30 -2.79
N ARG A 34 -9.16 8.07 -3.79
CA ARG A 34 -10.56 7.67 -3.56
C ARG A 34 -10.67 6.32 -2.87
N GLN A 35 -9.90 5.32 -3.32
CA GLN A 35 -9.86 3.99 -2.71
C GLN A 35 -9.43 4.05 -1.24
N SER A 36 -8.42 4.86 -0.91
CA SER A 36 -7.99 5.03 0.48
C SER A 36 -9.06 5.68 1.36
N LYS A 37 -9.85 6.62 0.83
CA LYS A 37 -11.01 7.17 1.55
C LYS A 37 -12.08 6.12 1.78
N GLU A 38 -12.40 5.32 0.78
CA GLU A 38 -13.38 4.22 0.86
C GLU A 38 -12.95 3.17 1.89
N MET A 39 -11.65 2.85 1.95
CA MET A 39 -11.07 2.00 2.99
C MET A 39 -11.35 2.57 4.38
N GLY A 40 -11.08 3.86 4.62
CA GLY A 40 -11.39 4.53 5.87
C GLY A 40 -12.88 4.46 6.26
N GLN A 41 -13.77 4.64 5.27
CA GLN A 41 -15.23 4.56 5.49
C GLN A 41 -15.70 3.14 5.84
N ARG A 42 -15.10 2.11 5.23
CA ARG A 42 -15.41 0.69 5.50
C ARG A 42 -15.24 0.35 6.98
N TYR A 43 -14.23 0.93 7.62
CA TYR A 43 -13.86 0.70 9.02
C TYR A 43 -14.21 1.90 9.92
N ALA A 44 -15.18 2.73 9.51
CA ALA A 44 -15.54 3.94 10.26
C ALA A 44 -15.97 3.65 11.71
N ASN A 45 -16.60 2.49 11.94
CA ASN A 45 -17.11 2.07 13.25
C ASN A 45 -16.16 1.12 14.00
N ASP A 46 -15.06 0.71 13.38
CA ASP A 46 -14.06 -0.13 14.02
C ASP A 46 -13.07 0.70 14.84
N ASN A 47 -12.36 0.04 15.75
CA ASN A 47 -11.36 0.63 16.62
C ASN A 47 -10.09 -0.22 16.61
N PHE A 48 -9.06 0.27 15.93
CA PHE A 48 -7.75 -0.37 15.84
C PHE A 48 -6.82 0.14 16.94
N ASP A 49 -5.99 -0.74 17.46
CA ASP A 49 -4.90 -0.39 18.38
C ASP A 49 -3.76 0.30 17.63
N ALA A 50 -3.48 -0.15 16.40
CA ALA A 50 -2.46 0.42 15.55
C ALA A 50 -2.65 0.11 14.07
N ILE A 51 -2.11 0.97 13.22
CA ILE A 51 -2.00 0.75 11.78
C ILE A 51 -0.53 0.72 11.40
N PHE A 52 -0.09 -0.35 10.75
CA PHE A 52 1.25 -0.48 10.20
C PHE A 52 1.20 -0.31 8.69
N CYS A 53 2.22 0.32 8.12
CA CYS A 53 2.35 0.47 6.67
C CYS A 53 3.83 0.43 6.30
N SER A 54 4.11 0.26 5.01
CA SER A 54 5.48 0.35 4.51
C SER A 54 6.05 1.75 4.66
N ASP A 55 7.37 1.88 4.51
CA ASP A 55 8.02 3.18 4.51
C ASP A 55 7.85 3.92 3.17
N LEU A 56 7.17 3.31 2.18
CA LEU A 56 6.94 3.92 0.87
C LEU A 56 5.75 4.87 0.92
N ARG A 57 5.88 6.02 0.25
CA ARG A 57 4.91 7.13 0.30
C ARG A 57 3.49 6.68 0.00
N ARG A 58 3.29 5.85 -1.02
CA ARG A 58 1.97 5.32 -1.42
C ARG A 58 1.23 4.60 -0.29
N SER A 59 1.94 3.78 0.49
CA SER A 59 1.39 3.01 1.61
C SER A 59 1.03 3.93 2.77
N TYR A 60 1.97 4.80 3.12
CA TYR A 60 1.77 5.78 4.19
C TYR A 60 0.65 6.77 3.86
N GLU A 61 0.59 7.30 2.63
CA GLU A 61 -0.48 8.18 2.20
C GLU A 61 -1.84 7.48 2.20
N SER A 62 -1.91 6.21 1.80
CA SER A 62 -3.16 5.44 1.88
C SER A 62 -3.65 5.28 3.31
N ALA A 63 -2.76 4.94 4.24
CA ALA A 63 -3.09 4.84 5.65
C ALA A 63 -3.54 6.21 6.22
N GLN A 64 -2.83 7.29 5.87
CA GLN A 64 -3.16 8.64 6.31
C GLN A 64 -4.49 9.15 5.74
N VAL A 65 -4.79 8.87 4.48
CA VAL A 65 -6.06 9.26 3.84
C VAL A 65 -7.24 8.47 4.41
N GLY A 66 -7.04 7.18 4.70
CA GLY A 66 -8.10 6.33 5.25
C GLY A 66 -8.35 6.54 6.74
N PHE A 67 -7.29 6.77 7.52
CA PHE A 67 -7.34 6.65 8.98
C PHE A 67 -6.65 7.79 9.74
N GLY A 68 -6.03 8.74 9.03
CA GLY A 68 -5.23 9.81 9.62
C GLY A 68 -5.98 10.55 10.73
N GLY A 69 -5.33 10.62 11.89
CA GLY A 69 -5.88 11.29 13.08
C GLY A 69 -6.84 10.46 13.93
N LYS A 70 -7.25 9.26 13.49
CA LYS A 70 -8.07 8.33 14.29
C LYS A 70 -7.23 7.31 15.04
N PHE A 71 -6.19 6.76 14.41
CA PHE A 71 -5.33 5.72 14.97
C PHE A 71 -3.84 6.04 14.77
N PRO A 72 -2.93 5.49 15.61
CA PRO A 72 -1.50 5.57 15.36
C PRO A 72 -1.12 4.87 14.05
N VAL A 73 -0.48 5.60 13.14
CA VAL A 73 0.09 5.05 11.90
C VAL A 73 1.60 4.88 12.08
N ILE A 74 2.07 3.65 12.00
CA ILE A 74 3.46 3.24 12.22
C ILE A 74 4.04 2.78 10.88
N ARG A 75 5.17 3.38 10.48
CA ARG A 75 5.89 3.01 9.25
C ARG A 75 6.94 1.96 9.59
N ASP A 76 7.04 0.92 8.74
CA ASP A 76 8.02 -0.13 8.90
C ASP A 76 8.61 -0.56 7.54
N VAL A 77 9.91 -0.35 7.36
CA VAL A 77 10.65 -0.69 6.13
C VAL A 77 10.58 -2.17 5.77
N ARG A 78 10.32 -3.05 6.75
CA ARG A 78 10.19 -4.50 6.54
C ARG A 78 8.90 -4.86 5.79
N LEU A 79 7.95 -3.92 5.70
CA LEU A 79 6.71 -4.02 4.94
C LEU A 79 6.83 -3.41 3.53
N ASN A 80 8.02 -3.01 3.08
CA ASN A 80 8.19 -2.51 1.72
C ASN A 80 7.94 -3.61 0.69
N GLU A 81 7.47 -3.21 -0.50
CA GLU A 81 7.34 -4.08 -1.68
C GLU A 81 8.65 -4.81 -1.99
N CYS A 82 8.62 -5.86 -2.82
CA CYS A 82 9.86 -6.39 -3.41
C CYS A 82 10.65 -5.29 -4.13
N ASN A 83 11.96 -5.19 -3.87
CA ASN A 83 12.82 -4.25 -4.60
C ASN A 83 13.09 -4.77 -6.03
N TYR A 84 12.39 -4.20 -7.02
CA TYR A 84 12.57 -4.58 -8.42
C TYR A 84 13.76 -3.91 -9.13
N ILE A 85 14.40 -2.89 -8.53
CA ILE A 85 15.55 -2.22 -9.16
C ILE A 85 16.73 -3.20 -9.30
N GLU A 86 16.92 -4.09 -8.32
CA GLU A 86 17.94 -5.15 -8.40
C GLU A 86 17.56 -6.25 -9.42
N ARG A 87 16.27 -6.37 -9.74
CA ARG A 87 15.71 -7.35 -10.69
C ARG A 87 15.47 -6.80 -12.10
N LEU A 88 15.97 -5.61 -12.44
CA LEU A 88 15.96 -5.08 -13.81
C LEU A 88 16.63 -6.03 -14.83
N TYR A 89 17.46 -6.98 -14.38
CA TYR A 89 17.99 -8.08 -15.20
C TYR A 89 16.95 -9.11 -15.68
N LEU A 90 15.73 -9.12 -15.12
CA LEU A 90 14.69 -10.11 -15.44
C LEU A 90 13.55 -9.58 -16.34
N GLY A 91 13.65 -8.34 -16.86
CA GLY A 91 12.65 -7.82 -17.81
C GLY A 91 11.28 -7.50 -17.20
N VAL A 92 11.19 -7.37 -15.87
CA VAL A 92 9.95 -7.07 -15.14
C VAL A 92 9.59 -5.59 -15.27
N ARG A 93 9.15 -5.17 -16.46
CA ARG A 93 8.60 -3.81 -16.69
C ARG A 93 7.09 -3.80 -16.85
N HIS A 94 6.51 -4.94 -17.26
CA HIS A 94 5.08 -5.12 -17.45
C HIS A 94 4.64 -6.37 -16.71
N LEU A 95 3.92 -6.17 -15.61
CA LEU A 95 3.30 -7.24 -14.85
C LEU A 95 1.81 -7.26 -15.18
N THR A 96 1.28 -8.44 -15.52
CA THR A 96 -0.18 -8.61 -15.62
C THR A 96 -0.78 -8.46 -14.21
N ARG A 97 -2.01 -7.94 -14.13
CA ARG A 97 -2.70 -7.60 -12.86
C ARG A 97 -2.62 -8.71 -11.79
N GLY A 98 -2.62 -9.98 -12.21
CA GLY A 98 -2.53 -11.13 -11.30
C GLY A 98 -1.15 -11.41 -10.74
N LEU A 99 -0.06 -11.03 -11.42
CA LEU A 99 1.32 -11.21 -10.95
C LEU A 99 1.77 -10.07 -10.03
N LEU A 100 1.18 -8.88 -10.20
CA LEU A 100 1.46 -7.69 -9.37
C LEU A 100 1.05 -7.90 -7.90
N LEU A 101 -0.09 -8.58 -7.67
CA LEU A 101 -0.63 -8.88 -6.35
C LEU A 101 0.21 -9.88 -5.53
N ILE A 102 1.01 -10.74 -6.17
CA ILE A 102 1.77 -11.79 -5.48
C ILE A 102 3.19 -11.31 -5.08
N LEU A 103 3.69 -10.26 -5.73
CA LEU A 103 5.04 -9.72 -5.49
C LEU A 103 5.01 -8.40 -4.69
N SER A 104 3.84 -7.79 -4.56
CA SER A 104 3.59 -6.60 -3.74
C SER A 104 3.19 -6.99 -2.32
N LEU A 105 4.16 -7.00 -1.40
CA LEU A 105 3.87 -6.96 0.03
C LEU A 105 3.84 -5.51 0.54
N ASP A 106 3.41 -4.55 -0.30
CA ASP A 106 3.17 -3.19 0.17
C ASP A 106 1.76 -3.07 0.72
N GLU A 107 1.63 -3.44 2.00
CA GLU A 107 0.36 -3.57 2.70
C GLU A 107 0.20 -2.52 3.80
N VAL A 108 -1.05 -2.11 4.01
CA VAL A 108 -1.54 -1.44 5.21
C VAL A 108 -2.13 -2.53 6.11
N ILE A 109 -1.49 -2.75 7.26
CA ILE A 109 -1.89 -3.76 8.24
C ILE A 109 -2.62 -3.07 9.39
N LEU A 110 -3.84 -3.50 9.67
CA LEU A 110 -4.65 -2.99 10.77
C LEU A 110 -4.63 -4.02 11.91
N LEU A 111 -4.23 -3.57 13.11
CA LEU A 111 -4.22 -4.34 14.36
C LEU A 111 -5.24 -3.79 15.33
#